data_AF-A0A4Q4T9U2-F1
#
_entry.id   AF-A0A4Q4T9U2-F1
#
_cell.length_a   1.000
_cell.length_b   1.000
_cell.length_c   1.000
_cell.angle_alpha   90.00
_cell.angle_beta   90.00
_cell.angle_gamma   90.00
#
_symmetry.space_group_name_H-M   'P 1'
#
loop_
_entity.id
_entity.type
_entity.pdbx_description
1 polymer ?
#
loop_
_entity_poly.entity_id
_entity_poly.type
_entity_poly.pdbx_seq_one_letter_code
_entity_poly.pdbx_strand_id
1 'polypeptide(L)'
;MSVLSFVSELRSFSFSISALVIWLAFSPYTSAVSAASLGRRAGNETDQFHWVATWTSMPQLVEPHNLPPEPFTSSSVFEDATLRQTLHMSIGTDKIRLQISNTFGGSELPITAASIALPTGGQAGVGNIDTEKLMGLTFNGSPSVTIPVGEVVYTDPIDFKIKPQSMITVSLFFDAGQSGTSVTGHPGSRTTSWMQQGNYLNESSITEASVAHWYFLSAVEAWAPQTTSALVILGDSITDGRGSDDNANNRYRCLLIAPF
;
A
#
# COMPACT_ATOMS: atom_id res chain seq x y z
N MET A 1 25.60 -33.14 34.09
CA MET A 1 24.51 -34.12 34.36
C MET A 1 23.27 -33.55 33.66
N SER A 2 23.14 -33.62 32.34
CA SER A 2 22.79 -34.74 31.43
C SER A 2 21.35 -35.27 31.56
N VAL A 3 20.74 -35.43 30.38
CA VAL A 3 19.57 -36.27 29.98
C VAL A 3 18.19 -35.65 30.26
N LEU A 4 17.42 -35.17 29.26
CA LEU A 4 16.63 -35.85 28.21
C LEU A 4 15.47 -36.74 28.71
N SER A 5 14.34 -36.60 27.99
CA SER A 5 13.14 -37.46 27.92
C SER A 5 11.97 -37.19 28.90
N PHE A 6 10.88 -36.68 28.34
CA PHE A 6 9.65 -37.48 28.28
C PHE A 6 8.94 -37.19 26.94
N VAL A 7 8.96 -38.20 26.07
CA VAL A 7 8.28 -38.27 24.77
C VAL A 7 7.14 -39.26 24.93
N SER A 8 6.10 -39.07 24.10
CA SER A 8 4.99 -39.96 23.75
C SER A 8 3.75 -39.88 24.66
N GLU A 9 2.67 -39.32 24.14
CA GLU A 9 1.64 -40.07 23.42
C GLU A 9 0.60 -39.08 22.84
N LEU A 10 0.45 -39.04 21.52
CA LEU A 10 -0.86 -38.97 20.87
C LEU A 10 -0.68 -39.40 19.41
N ARG A 11 -1.38 -40.48 19.11
CA ARG A 11 -1.20 -41.38 17.97
C ARG A 11 -1.84 -40.81 16.71
N SER A 12 -1.10 -40.93 15.61
CA SER A 12 -1.53 -41.28 14.26
C SER A 12 -3.04 -41.24 13.95
N PHE A 13 -3.45 -40.28 13.11
CA PHE A 13 -4.61 -40.48 12.23
C PHE A 13 -4.11 -41.04 10.89
N SER A 14 -4.33 -42.33 10.70
CA SER A 14 -4.19 -43.01 9.41
C SER A 14 -5.39 -42.69 8.54
N PHE A 15 -5.21 -42.00 7.41
CA PHE A 15 -6.19 -41.94 6.34
C PHE A 15 -6.00 -43.16 5.44
N SER A 16 -6.91 -44.14 5.54
CA SER A 16 -7.02 -45.22 4.55
C SER A 16 -7.91 -44.80 3.38
N ILE A 17 -7.39 -45.05 2.19
CA ILE A 17 -7.99 -44.87 0.87
C ILE A 17 -9.21 -45.78 0.73
N SER A 18 -10.33 -45.23 0.26
CA SER A 18 -11.43 -46.02 -0.32
C SER A 18 -11.63 -45.57 -1.76
N ALA A 19 -11.15 -46.38 -2.71
CA ALA A 19 -11.41 -46.24 -4.13
C ALA A 19 -12.76 -46.87 -4.45
N LEU A 20 -13.72 -46.05 -4.90
CA LEU A 20 -14.99 -46.53 -5.46
C LEU A 20 -14.89 -46.46 -6.98
N VAL A 21 -14.75 -47.62 -7.61
CA VAL A 21 -14.80 -47.78 -9.07
C VAL A 21 -16.27 -47.98 -9.46
N ILE A 22 -16.85 -46.99 -10.15
CA ILE A 22 -18.17 -47.12 -10.78
C ILE A 22 -17.94 -47.31 -12.29
N TRP A 23 -18.33 -48.48 -12.79
CA TRP A 23 -18.48 -48.75 -14.22
C TRP A 23 -19.82 -48.18 -14.69
N LEU A 24 -19.79 -47.24 -15.65
CA LEU A 24 -20.97 -46.88 -16.44
C LEU A 24 -20.70 -47.18 -17.91
N ALA A 25 -21.56 -48.03 -18.46
CA ALA A 25 -21.52 -48.53 -19.82
C ALA A 25 -21.77 -47.40 -20.84
N PHE A 26 -21.01 -47.43 -21.94
CA PHE A 26 -21.17 -46.57 -23.11
C PHE A 26 -22.46 -46.91 -23.87
N SER A 27 -23.22 -45.89 -24.26
CA SER A 27 -24.15 -45.95 -25.40
C SER A 27 -23.98 -44.68 -26.23
N PRO A 28 -23.76 -44.76 -27.56
CA PRO A 28 -23.41 -43.61 -28.38
C PRO A 28 -24.67 -42.85 -28.80
N TYR A 29 -24.93 -41.70 -28.19
CA TYR A 29 -25.84 -40.70 -28.76
C TYR A 29 -25.01 -39.70 -29.57
N THR A 30 -24.99 -39.89 -30.88
CA THR A 30 -24.50 -38.92 -31.85
C THR A 30 -25.48 -37.74 -31.90
N SER A 31 -25.11 -36.64 -31.26
CA SER A 31 -25.75 -35.35 -31.48
C SER A 31 -24.73 -34.45 -32.20
N ALA A 32 -25.01 -34.14 -33.46
CA ALA A 32 -24.27 -33.17 -34.23
C ALA A 32 -24.46 -31.79 -33.59
N VAL A 33 -23.44 -31.30 -32.87
CA VAL A 33 -23.39 -29.91 -32.41
C VAL A 33 -22.75 -29.10 -33.53
N SER A 34 -23.58 -28.28 -34.16
CA SER A 34 -23.21 -27.30 -35.18
C SER A 34 -22.01 -26.49 -34.70
N ALA A 35 -20.97 -26.38 -35.54
CA ALA A 35 -19.87 -25.46 -35.34
C ALA A 35 -20.42 -24.02 -35.44
N ALA A 36 -20.93 -23.52 -34.32
CA ALA A 36 -21.21 -22.10 -34.16
C ALA A 36 -19.85 -21.40 -34.17
N SER A 37 -19.68 -20.51 -35.14
CA SER A 37 -18.56 -19.59 -35.27
C SER A 37 -18.09 -19.11 -33.90
N LEU A 38 -16.81 -19.33 -33.60
CA LEU A 38 -16.09 -18.64 -32.53
C LEU A 38 -16.17 -17.14 -32.81
N GLY A 39 -17.26 -16.53 -32.34
CA GLY A 39 -17.32 -15.11 -32.11
C GLY A 39 -16.24 -14.84 -31.07
N ARG A 40 -15.11 -14.30 -31.53
CA ARG A 40 -14.08 -13.73 -30.67
C ARG A 40 -14.79 -12.72 -29.79
N ARG A 41 -15.15 -13.12 -28.56
CA ARG A 41 -15.48 -12.17 -27.50
C ARG A 41 -14.30 -11.22 -27.51
N ALA A 42 -14.53 -9.96 -27.87
CA ALA A 42 -13.61 -8.91 -27.49
C ALA A 42 -13.46 -9.09 -25.97
N GLY A 43 -12.31 -9.60 -25.53
CA GLY A 43 -12.03 -9.68 -24.11
C GLY A 43 -12.24 -8.27 -23.58
N ASN A 44 -13.10 -8.12 -22.58
CA ASN A 44 -13.20 -6.83 -21.91
C ASN A 44 -11.79 -6.43 -21.51
N GLU A 45 -11.41 -5.16 -21.65
CA GLU A 45 -10.08 -4.68 -21.24
C GLU A 45 -9.76 -5.05 -19.77
N THR A 46 -10.79 -5.33 -18.96
CA THR A 46 -10.70 -5.87 -17.60
C THR A 46 -10.11 -7.29 -17.50
N ASP A 47 -10.25 -8.14 -18.52
CA ASP A 47 -9.71 -9.50 -18.54
C ASP A 47 -8.20 -9.52 -18.88
N GLN A 48 -7.60 -8.38 -19.23
CA GLN A 48 -6.18 -8.29 -19.57
C GLN A 48 -5.33 -7.57 -18.52
N PHE A 49 -5.96 -7.00 -17.49
CA PHE A 49 -5.29 -6.21 -16.47
C PHE A 49 -5.68 -6.67 -15.06
N HIS A 50 -4.80 -6.37 -14.10
CA HIS A 50 -5.03 -6.61 -12.69
C HIS A 50 -4.32 -5.55 -11.83
N TRP A 51 -4.66 -5.50 -10.55
CA TRP A 51 -3.95 -4.67 -9.58
C TRP A 51 -2.67 -5.37 -9.11
N VAL A 52 -1.54 -4.66 -9.20
CA VAL A 52 -0.24 -5.12 -8.71
C VAL A 52 0.38 -4.03 -7.84
N ALA A 53 0.87 -4.39 -6.66
CA ALA A 53 1.57 -3.43 -5.80
C ALA A 53 2.85 -2.91 -6.50
N THR A 54 2.90 -1.59 -6.74
CA THR A 54 4.09 -0.89 -7.27
C THR A 54 4.93 -0.30 -6.14
N TRP A 55 4.33 -0.13 -4.96
CA TRP A 55 4.98 0.31 -3.72
C TRP A 55 4.22 -0.25 -2.51
N THR A 56 4.96 -0.57 -1.45
CA THR A 56 4.42 -0.99 -0.16
C THR A 56 5.29 -0.44 0.96
N SER A 57 4.70 -0.20 2.13
CA SER A 57 5.42 0.06 3.38
C SER A 57 5.43 -1.19 4.28
N MET A 58 6.11 -1.10 5.42
CA MET A 58 6.05 -2.11 6.48
C MET A 58 5.40 -1.48 7.72
N PRO A 59 4.06 -1.38 7.76
CA PRO A 59 3.36 -0.70 8.84
C PRO A 59 3.55 -1.44 10.17
N GLN A 60 3.70 -0.68 11.24
CA GLN A 60 3.75 -1.13 12.62
C GLN A 60 3.07 -0.10 13.53
N LEU A 61 2.86 -0.47 14.79
CA LEU A 61 2.53 0.49 15.83
C LEU A 61 3.71 1.46 16.01
N VAL A 62 3.44 2.75 15.89
CA VAL A 62 4.47 3.78 16.05
C VAL A 62 4.85 3.90 17.53
N GLU A 63 6.14 3.75 17.81
CA GLU A 63 6.70 3.95 19.14
C GLU A 63 6.71 5.45 19.50
N PRO A 64 6.61 5.84 20.79
CA PRO A 64 6.48 7.25 21.18
C PRO A 64 7.55 8.20 20.64
N HIS A 65 8.79 7.73 20.46
CA HIS A 65 9.89 8.54 19.93
C HIS A 65 9.90 8.71 18.40
N ASN A 66 9.06 7.92 17.71
CA ASN A 66 8.86 7.98 16.26
C ASN A 66 7.52 8.63 15.89
N LEU A 67 6.79 9.18 16.88
CA LEU A 67 5.60 9.97 16.62
C LEU A 67 5.97 11.29 15.92
N PRO A 68 5.01 11.92 15.21
CA PRO A 68 5.19 13.27 14.71
C PRO A 68 5.62 14.23 15.84
N PRO A 69 6.51 15.19 15.57
CA PRO A 69 6.91 16.16 16.58
C PRO A 69 5.74 17.08 16.93
N GLU A 70 5.84 17.77 18.06
CA GLU A 70 4.93 18.87 18.37
C GLU A 70 4.92 19.93 17.24
N PRO A 71 3.77 20.53 16.91
CA PRO A 71 2.47 20.36 17.58
C PRO A 71 1.59 19.25 16.94
N PHE A 72 2.16 18.38 16.11
CA PHE A 72 1.43 17.34 15.36
C PHE A 72 1.10 16.09 16.17
N THR A 73 1.47 16.04 17.44
CA THR A 73 1.14 14.97 18.38
C THR A 73 0.81 15.58 19.72
N SER A 74 -0.44 15.50 20.16
CA SER A 74 -0.85 15.91 21.50
C SER A 74 -1.92 14.94 22.06
N SER A 75 -3.15 15.40 22.28
CA SER A 75 -4.31 14.54 22.52
C SER A 75 -4.75 13.76 21.28
N SER A 76 -4.45 14.31 20.10
CA SER A 76 -4.69 13.70 18.80
C SER A 76 -3.44 13.86 17.94
N VAL A 77 -3.19 12.88 17.08
CA VAL A 77 -2.11 12.89 16.11
C VAL A 77 -2.62 13.51 14.80
N PHE A 78 -1.87 14.48 14.29
CA PHE A 78 -2.20 15.31 13.12
C PHE A 78 -3.53 16.08 13.22
N GLU A 79 -3.95 16.51 14.41
CA GLU A 79 -5.12 17.42 14.52
C GLU A 79 -4.87 18.73 13.77
N ASP A 80 -5.87 19.17 12.99
CA ASP A 80 -5.81 20.28 12.04
C ASP A 80 -4.48 20.32 11.27
N ALA A 81 -4.13 19.23 10.61
CA ALA A 81 -2.84 19.12 9.94
C ALA A 81 -2.87 18.39 8.60
N THR A 82 -2.01 18.85 7.70
CA THR A 82 -1.67 18.17 6.45
C THR A 82 -0.36 17.41 6.61
N LEU A 83 -0.40 16.11 6.36
CA LEU A 83 0.76 15.24 6.22
C LEU A 83 1.06 15.02 4.73
N ARG A 84 2.30 15.23 4.29
CA ARG A 84 2.74 15.05 2.90
C ARG A 84 3.91 14.08 2.81
N GLN A 85 3.78 13.07 1.95
CA GLN A 85 4.69 11.93 1.91
C GLN A 85 5.04 11.59 0.46
N THR A 86 6.33 11.36 0.17
CA THR A 86 6.77 10.90 -1.15
C THR A 86 6.93 9.38 -1.20
N LEU A 87 6.55 8.75 -2.31
CA LEU A 87 6.61 7.29 -2.51
C LEU A 87 7.31 6.95 -3.82
N HIS A 88 8.20 5.94 -3.81
CA HIS A 88 8.97 5.52 -4.98
C HIS A 88 8.28 4.36 -5.72
N MET A 89 7.85 4.60 -6.95
CA MET A 89 7.07 3.65 -7.74
C MET A 89 7.99 2.73 -8.54
N SER A 90 7.87 1.41 -8.35
CA SER A 90 8.70 0.43 -9.06
C SER A 90 8.38 0.36 -10.56
N ILE A 91 7.10 0.25 -10.90
CA ILE A 91 6.58 0.14 -12.27
C ILE A 91 5.74 1.36 -12.63
N GLY A 92 5.64 1.63 -13.93
CA GLY A 92 4.76 2.65 -14.48
C GLY A 92 3.35 2.11 -14.75
N THR A 93 2.38 3.03 -14.80
CA THR A 93 0.97 2.75 -15.13
C THR A 93 0.25 4.06 -15.45
N ASP A 94 -0.93 3.96 -16.05
CA ASP A 94 -1.84 5.09 -16.27
C ASP A 94 -2.95 5.17 -15.21
N LYS A 95 -3.13 4.14 -14.36
CA LYS A 95 -4.18 4.08 -13.34
C LYS A 95 -3.68 3.43 -12.05
N ILE A 96 -3.93 4.07 -10.91
CA ILE A 96 -3.54 3.56 -9.59
C ILE A 96 -4.70 3.58 -8.59
N ARG A 97 -4.51 2.88 -7.47
CA ARG A 97 -5.25 3.09 -6.22
C ARG A 97 -4.30 2.98 -5.04
N LEU A 98 -4.62 3.66 -3.95
CA LEU A 98 -3.80 3.70 -2.74
C LEU A 98 -4.49 2.96 -1.61
N GLN A 99 -3.73 2.24 -0.80
CA GLN A 99 -4.19 1.64 0.44
C GLN A 99 -3.72 2.46 1.64
N ILE A 100 -4.66 2.79 2.51
CA ILE A 100 -4.43 3.50 3.77
C ILE A 100 -4.84 2.55 4.91
N SER A 101 -4.00 2.45 5.93
CA SER A 101 -4.09 1.48 7.00
C SER A 101 -4.24 2.16 8.37
N ASN A 102 -5.20 1.64 9.13
CA ASN A 102 -5.36 1.88 10.55
C ASN A 102 -5.20 0.57 11.37
N THR A 103 -4.40 -0.36 10.84
CA THR A 103 -4.26 -1.72 11.39
C THR A 103 -3.72 -1.73 12.81
N PHE A 104 -2.84 -0.79 13.16
CA PHE A 104 -2.24 -0.65 14.49
C PHE A 104 -2.77 0.56 15.28
N GLY A 105 -3.84 1.22 14.80
CA GLY A 105 -4.39 2.39 15.47
C GLY A 105 -5.09 2.05 16.79
N GLY A 106 -5.10 3.01 17.72
CA GLY A 106 -5.85 2.92 18.98
C GLY A 106 -7.27 3.51 18.90
N SER A 107 -7.58 4.24 17.83
CA SER A 107 -8.89 4.84 17.57
C SER A 107 -9.20 4.83 16.08
N GLU A 108 -10.41 5.25 15.70
CA GLU A 108 -10.73 5.52 14.30
C GLU A 108 -9.77 6.57 13.71
N LEU A 109 -9.45 6.43 12.42
CA LEU A 109 -8.61 7.34 11.66
C LEU A 109 -9.50 8.17 10.71
N PRO A 110 -9.86 9.42 11.06
CA PRO A 110 -10.68 10.28 10.21
C PRO A 110 -9.80 11.04 9.21
N ILE A 111 -9.92 10.70 7.93
CA ILE A 111 -9.28 11.43 6.83
C ILE A 111 -10.31 12.40 6.25
N THR A 112 -10.08 13.70 6.43
CA THR A 112 -10.99 14.74 5.97
C THR A 112 -10.90 14.95 4.46
N ALA A 113 -9.68 14.92 3.92
CA ALA A 113 -9.43 15.00 2.50
C ALA A 113 -8.03 14.46 2.17
N ALA A 114 -7.82 14.07 0.92
CA ALA A 114 -6.52 13.61 0.45
C ALA A 114 -6.26 14.05 -0.99
N SER A 115 -4.99 14.20 -1.36
CA SER A 115 -4.57 14.55 -2.71
C SER A 115 -3.31 13.79 -3.12
N ILE A 116 -3.11 13.68 -4.43
CA ILE A 116 -1.90 13.16 -5.07
C ILE A 116 -1.33 14.20 -6.03
N ALA A 117 -0.01 14.27 -6.12
CA ALA A 117 0.71 15.11 -7.06
C ALA A 117 2.06 14.46 -7.42
N LEU A 118 2.83 15.12 -8.28
CA LEU A 118 4.24 14.79 -8.48
C LEU A 118 5.11 15.69 -7.58
N PRO A 119 6.17 15.18 -6.94
CA PRO A 119 7.10 16.02 -6.21
C PRO A 119 7.90 16.91 -7.16
N THR A 120 8.20 18.13 -6.74
CA THR A 120 9.04 19.04 -7.52
C THR A 120 10.41 18.39 -7.79
N GLY A 121 10.83 18.40 -9.06
CA GLY A 121 12.09 17.78 -9.48
C GLY A 121 12.12 16.25 -9.40
N GLY A 122 10.98 15.59 -9.13
CA GLY A 122 10.89 14.13 -9.02
C GLY A 122 11.67 13.55 -7.84
N GLN A 123 11.98 14.36 -6.83
CA GLN A 123 12.84 13.99 -5.70
C GLN A 123 12.04 13.32 -4.58
N ALA A 124 12.69 12.42 -3.85
CA ALA A 124 12.15 11.89 -2.61
C ALA A 124 12.35 12.87 -1.45
N GLY A 125 11.44 12.85 -0.49
CA GLY A 125 11.59 13.60 0.75
C GLY A 125 11.34 15.11 0.65
N VAL A 126 10.84 15.61 -0.48
CA VAL A 126 10.58 17.05 -0.68
C VAL A 126 9.15 17.42 -0.27
N GLY A 127 8.99 18.58 0.37
CA GLY A 127 7.68 19.14 0.73
C GLY A 127 6.98 19.85 -0.43
N ASN A 128 7.68 20.04 -1.55
CA ASN A 128 7.19 20.74 -2.73
C ASN A 128 6.54 19.79 -3.75
N ILE A 129 5.47 20.26 -4.39
CA ILE A 129 4.73 19.51 -5.41
C ILE A 129 4.53 20.34 -6.68
N ASP A 130 4.35 19.63 -7.79
CA ASP A 130 3.78 20.17 -9.03
C ASP A 130 2.25 20.23 -8.90
N THR A 131 1.71 21.44 -8.80
CA THR A 131 0.29 21.69 -8.63
C THR A 131 -0.52 21.53 -9.92
N GLU A 132 0.12 21.54 -11.11
CA GLU A 132 -0.58 21.29 -12.39
C GLU A 132 -1.06 19.84 -12.51
N LYS A 133 -0.41 18.93 -11.79
CA LYS A 133 -0.69 17.49 -11.76
C LYS A 133 -1.45 17.05 -10.51
N LEU A 134 -1.93 17.99 -9.71
CA LEU A 134 -2.62 17.70 -8.47
C LEU A 134 -4.02 17.13 -8.73
N MET A 135 -4.34 16.02 -8.08
CA MET A 135 -5.69 15.43 -8.09
C MET A 135 -6.16 15.10 -6.68
N GLY A 136 -7.42 15.36 -6.38
CA GLY A 136 -8.07 14.90 -5.16
C GLY A 136 -8.28 13.39 -5.18
N LEU A 137 -8.19 12.75 -4.02
CA LEU A 137 -8.51 11.34 -3.84
C LEU A 137 -9.91 11.21 -3.23
N THR A 138 -10.62 10.15 -3.63
CA THR A 138 -11.94 9.82 -3.10
C THR A 138 -11.99 8.40 -2.57
N PHE A 139 -13.00 8.14 -1.75
CA PHE A 139 -13.27 6.87 -1.09
C PHE A 139 -14.75 6.55 -1.31
N ASN A 140 -15.06 5.63 -2.22
CA ASN A 140 -16.43 5.32 -2.63
C ASN A 140 -17.22 6.57 -3.05
N GLY A 141 -16.57 7.47 -3.80
CA GLY A 141 -17.10 8.74 -4.27
C GLY A 141 -17.07 9.90 -3.27
N SER A 142 -16.69 9.66 -2.00
CA SER A 142 -16.57 10.70 -0.97
C SER A 142 -15.14 11.26 -0.90
N PRO A 143 -14.93 12.58 -0.68
CA PRO A 143 -13.58 13.12 -0.45
C PRO A 143 -13.00 12.73 0.92
N SER A 144 -13.84 12.27 1.85
CA SER A 144 -13.46 11.90 3.21
C SER A 144 -13.80 10.45 3.51
N VAL A 145 -13.08 9.88 4.49
CA VAL A 145 -13.35 8.53 5.02
C VAL A 145 -12.92 8.45 6.48
N THR A 146 -13.61 7.62 7.25
CA THR A 146 -13.14 7.21 8.59
C THR A 146 -12.79 5.74 8.54
N ILE A 147 -11.55 5.40 8.89
CA ILE A 147 -11.05 4.02 8.86
C ILE A 147 -11.13 3.44 10.28
N PRO A 148 -11.93 2.38 10.51
CA PRO A 148 -12.01 1.74 11.82
C PRO A 148 -10.67 1.19 12.31
N VAL A 149 -10.56 0.94 13.61
CA VAL A 149 -9.38 0.28 14.21
C VAL A 149 -9.18 -1.10 13.60
N GLY A 150 -7.94 -1.43 13.21
CA GLY A 150 -7.60 -2.74 12.66
C GLY A 150 -7.80 -2.86 11.15
N GLU A 151 -8.46 -1.89 10.52
CA GLU A 151 -8.89 -1.97 9.12
C GLU A 151 -7.96 -1.24 8.15
N VAL A 152 -8.17 -1.53 6.87
CA VAL A 152 -7.55 -0.83 5.74
C VAL A 152 -8.63 -0.38 4.76
N VAL A 153 -8.38 0.73 4.07
CA VAL A 153 -9.26 1.25 3.02
C VAL A 153 -8.45 1.53 1.78
N TYR A 154 -9.07 1.33 0.61
CA TYR A 154 -8.53 1.77 -0.66
C TYR A 154 -9.20 3.06 -1.11
N THR A 155 -8.44 3.93 -1.77
CA THR A 155 -9.02 5.00 -2.58
C THR A 155 -9.77 4.42 -3.76
N ASP A 156 -10.68 5.20 -4.33
CA ASP A 156 -11.19 4.92 -5.66
C ASP A 156 -10.02 4.93 -6.68
N PRO A 157 -10.11 4.15 -7.77
CA PRO A 157 -9.11 4.20 -8.82
C PRO A 157 -9.00 5.58 -9.45
N ILE A 158 -7.77 6.05 -9.67
CA ILE A 158 -7.48 7.35 -10.28
C ILE A 158 -6.63 7.18 -11.54
N ASP A 159 -6.96 7.94 -12.59
CA ASP A 159 -6.20 7.99 -13.83
C ASP A 159 -5.01 8.92 -13.68
N PHE A 160 -3.98 8.44 -12.99
CA PHE A 160 -2.75 9.19 -12.69
C PHE A 160 -1.56 8.48 -13.34
N LYS A 161 -1.00 9.11 -14.38
CA LYS A 161 0.12 8.56 -15.13
C LYS A 161 1.43 8.60 -14.36
N ILE A 162 1.99 7.42 -14.10
CA ILE A 162 3.24 7.19 -13.38
C ILE A 162 4.28 6.61 -14.33
N LYS A 163 5.49 7.17 -14.32
CA LYS A 163 6.64 6.58 -15.01
C LYS A 163 7.28 5.51 -14.11
N PRO A 164 7.88 4.44 -14.66
CA PRO A 164 8.68 3.52 -13.86
C PRO A 164 9.77 4.27 -13.08
N GLN A 165 10.05 3.81 -11.86
CA GLN A 165 11.09 4.39 -10.98
C GLN A 165 10.89 5.87 -10.63
N SER A 166 9.67 6.39 -10.74
CA SER A 166 9.37 7.78 -10.42
C SER A 166 8.81 7.95 -9.01
N MET A 167 8.86 9.18 -8.51
CA MET A 167 8.27 9.55 -7.24
C MET A 167 6.85 10.09 -7.45
N ILE A 168 5.97 9.79 -6.51
CA ILE A 168 4.69 10.49 -6.32
C ILE A 168 4.65 11.12 -4.94
N THR A 169 3.80 12.13 -4.75
CA THR A 169 3.52 12.74 -3.46
C THR A 169 2.06 12.53 -3.11
N VAL A 170 1.80 12.06 -1.89
CA VAL A 170 0.46 11.89 -1.32
C VAL A 170 0.33 12.81 -0.12
N SER A 171 -0.72 13.62 -0.11
CA SER A 171 -1.05 14.48 1.04
C SER A 171 -2.37 14.01 1.67
N LEU A 172 -2.39 13.92 3.00
CA LEU A 172 -3.56 13.58 3.81
C LEU A 172 -3.83 14.76 4.74
N PHE A 173 -5.07 15.25 4.76
CA PHE A 173 -5.52 16.28 5.70
C PHE A 173 -6.45 15.67 6.73
N PHE A 174 -6.18 15.97 8.00
CA PHE A 174 -6.93 15.52 9.15
C PHE A 174 -7.41 16.75 9.92
N ASP A 175 -8.72 16.98 9.92
CA ASP A 175 -9.32 18.09 10.67
C ASP A 175 -9.32 17.76 12.17
N ALA A 176 -9.90 16.61 12.53
CA ALA A 176 -9.97 16.15 13.92
C ALA A 176 -8.69 15.43 14.41
N GLY A 177 -7.82 14.99 13.50
CA GLY A 177 -6.72 14.08 13.82
C GLY A 177 -7.18 12.69 14.29
N GLN A 178 -6.22 11.80 14.52
CA GLN A 178 -6.49 10.51 15.17
C GLN A 178 -6.32 10.63 16.67
N SER A 179 -7.35 10.31 17.45
CA SER A 179 -7.29 10.43 18.91
C SER A 179 -6.27 9.48 19.57
N GLY A 180 -5.62 9.97 20.63
CA GLY A 180 -4.55 9.26 21.30
C GLY A 180 -3.27 9.21 20.47
N THR A 181 -2.34 8.33 20.86
CA THR A 181 -0.99 8.27 20.27
C THR A 181 -0.63 6.91 19.68
N SER A 182 -1.57 5.96 19.69
CA SER A 182 -1.39 4.67 19.02
C SER A 182 -1.80 4.81 17.57
N VAL A 183 -0.82 4.97 16.68
CA VAL A 183 -1.05 5.19 15.24
C VAL A 183 -0.28 4.18 14.39
N THR A 184 -0.76 3.96 13.16
CA THR A 184 -0.08 3.13 12.18
C THR A 184 0.97 3.93 11.42
N GLY A 185 2.19 3.42 11.33
CA GLY A 185 3.24 4.05 10.54
C GLY A 185 4.42 3.12 10.26
N HIS A 186 5.39 3.65 9.54
CA HIS A 186 6.62 2.95 9.17
C HIS A 186 7.83 3.85 9.47
N PRO A 187 8.31 3.87 10.73
CA PRO A 187 9.48 4.66 11.14
C PRO A 187 10.75 4.33 10.38
N GLY A 188 10.91 3.08 9.93
CA GLY A 188 12.02 2.62 9.09
C GLY A 188 11.92 3.05 7.62
N SER A 189 11.04 3.98 7.25
CA SER A 189 10.86 4.40 5.86
C SER A 189 12.05 5.15 5.27
N ARG A 190 12.91 5.78 6.08
CA ARG A 190 14.08 6.57 5.61
C ARG A 190 13.69 7.55 4.51
N THR A 191 12.49 8.09 4.59
CA THR A 191 11.95 9.03 3.62
C THR A 191 11.28 10.15 4.39
N THR A 192 11.70 11.38 4.11
CA THR A 192 11.19 12.56 4.77
C THR A 192 9.74 12.79 4.39
N SER A 193 8.88 12.80 5.39
CA SER A 193 7.52 13.31 5.32
C SER A 193 7.45 14.68 5.95
N TRP A 194 6.57 15.53 5.43
CA TRP A 194 6.40 16.90 5.84
C TRP A 194 5.03 17.11 6.45
N MET A 195 4.94 18.08 7.36
CA MET A 195 3.72 18.43 8.07
C MET A 195 3.52 19.94 8.11
N GLN A 196 2.25 20.36 8.15
CA GLN A 196 1.82 21.75 8.21
C GLN A 196 0.46 21.82 8.91
N GLN A 197 0.27 22.72 9.88
CA GLN A 197 -1.07 22.98 10.41
C GLN A 197 -2.00 23.53 9.34
N GLY A 198 -3.27 23.17 9.39
CA GLY A 198 -4.29 23.54 8.43
C GLY A 198 -4.35 22.64 7.20
N ASN A 199 -5.32 22.95 6.35
CA ASN A 199 -5.50 22.29 5.06
C ASN A 199 -4.60 22.91 3.98
N TYR A 200 -3.47 22.24 3.71
CA TYR A 200 -2.47 22.63 2.72
C TYR A 200 -2.43 21.66 1.53
N LEU A 201 -3.51 20.92 1.27
CA LEU A 201 -3.53 19.92 0.20
C LEU A 201 -3.19 20.50 -1.17
N ASN A 202 -3.60 21.75 -1.44
CA ASN A 202 -3.43 22.44 -2.73
C ASN A 202 -2.18 23.33 -2.79
N GLU A 203 -1.43 23.43 -1.68
CA GLU A 203 -0.29 24.34 -1.61
C GLU A 203 0.96 23.70 -2.21
N SER A 204 1.64 24.47 -3.05
CA SER A 204 2.83 24.02 -3.80
C SER A 204 4.00 23.61 -2.90
N SER A 205 4.00 24.06 -1.64
CA SER A 205 5.04 23.75 -0.65
C SER A 205 4.46 23.70 0.75
N ILE A 206 4.99 22.80 1.58
CA ILE A 206 4.85 22.84 3.03
C ILE A 206 6.22 22.70 3.69
N THR A 207 6.44 23.36 4.81
CA THR A 207 7.79 23.50 5.39
C THR A 207 7.86 23.48 6.91
N GLU A 208 6.73 23.37 7.60
CA GLU A 208 6.67 23.64 9.05
C GLU A 208 7.44 22.63 9.89
N ALA A 209 7.21 21.33 9.65
CA ALA A 209 7.97 20.26 10.27
C ALA A 209 8.20 19.10 9.30
N SER A 210 9.18 18.26 9.63
CA SER A 210 9.45 17.05 8.88
C SER A 210 10.07 15.97 9.75
N VAL A 211 9.89 14.71 9.35
CA VAL A 211 10.49 13.52 9.96
C VAL A 211 10.73 12.44 8.90
N ALA A 212 11.72 11.58 9.10
CA ALA A 212 12.07 10.49 8.18
C ALA A 212 11.19 9.23 8.36
N HIS A 213 9.88 9.41 8.40
CA HIS A 213 8.89 8.34 8.66
C HIS A 213 7.72 8.43 7.68
N TRP A 214 7.10 7.29 7.36
CA TRP A 214 5.78 7.27 6.74
C TRP A 214 4.70 6.98 7.79
N TYR A 215 3.50 7.51 7.61
CA TYR A 215 2.32 7.24 8.41
C TYR A 215 1.14 6.86 7.51
N PHE A 216 0.34 5.90 7.99
CA PHE A 216 -0.92 5.43 7.41
C PHE A 216 -0.88 4.81 6.00
N LEU A 217 -0.02 5.23 5.09
CA LEU A 217 0.07 4.66 3.73
C LEU A 217 0.73 3.27 3.78
N SER A 218 0.04 2.25 3.26
CA SER A 218 0.50 0.86 3.28
C SER A 218 0.82 0.30 1.89
N ALA A 219 0.11 0.73 0.85
CA ALA A 219 0.38 0.28 -0.52
C ALA A 219 -0.05 1.30 -1.59
N VAL A 220 0.59 1.21 -2.75
CA VAL A 220 0.10 1.78 -4.01
C VAL A 220 0.04 0.64 -5.02
N GLU A 221 -1.14 0.44 -5.61
CA GLU A 221 -1.37 -0.59 -6.60
C GLU A 221 -1.55 0.04 -7.97
N ALA A 222 -0.82 -0.49 -8.94
CA ALA A 222 -0.88 -0.13 -10.34
C ALA A 222 -1.84 -1.06 -11.08
N TRP A 223 -2.66 -0.50 -11.95
CA TRP A 223 -3.43 -1.27 -12.93
C TRP A 223 -2.48 -1.67 -14.05
N ALA A 224 -2.14 -2.95 -14.13
CA ALA A 224 -1.08 -3.46 -15.00
C ALA A 224 -1.54 -4.67 -15.81
N PRO A 225 -0.93 -4.97 -16.98
CA PRO A 225 -1.25 -6.16 -17.74
C PRO A 225 -1.05 -7.44 -16.91
N GLN A 226 -1.83 -8.49 -17.15
CA GLN A 226 -1.73 -9.77 -16.41
C GLN A 226 -0.36 -10.46 -16.49
N THR A 227 0.50 -10.05 -17.41
CA THR A 227 1.89 -10.51 -17.50
C THR A 227 2.81 -9.85 -16.47
N THR A 228 2.30 -8.89 -15.69
CA THR A 228 3.02 -8.21 -14.62
C THR A 228 2.88 -9.00 -13.32
N SER A 229 3.89 -8.97 -12.46
CA SER A 229 3.87 -9.68 -11.18
C SER A 229 4.65 -8.92 -10.14
N ALA A 230 4.29 -9.12 -8.86
CA ALA A 230 5.02 -8.57 -7.73
C ALA A 230 5.99 -9.59 -7.14
N LEU A 231 7.11 -9.10 -6.61
CA LEU A 231 8.05 -9.86 -5.79
C LEU A 231 7.85 -9.46 -4.33
N VAL A 232 7.55 -10.44 -3.46
CA VAL A 232 7.46 -10.23 -2.01
C VAL A 232 8.74 -10.71 -1.36
N ILE A 233 9.33 -9.85 -0.52
CA ILE A 233 10.59 -10.13 0.18
C ILE A 233 10.32 -10.07 1.68
N LEU A 234 10.51 -11.19 2.36
CA LEU A 234 10.42 -11.30 3.81
C LEU A 234 11.82 -11.31 4.42
N GLY A 235 12.00 -10.62 5.55
CA GLY A 235 13.27 -10.57 6.24
C GLY A 235 13.21 -9.69 7.48
N ASP A 236 14.35 -9.13 7.87
CA ASP A 236 14.52 -8.38 9.13
C ASP A 236 14.77 -6.88 8.88
N SER A 237 15.40 -6.21 9.84
CA SER A 237 15.77 -4.79 9.75
C SER A 237 16.62 -4.43 8.53
N ILE A 238 17.43 -5.35 7.98
CA ILE A 238 18.20 -5.13 6.76
C ILE A 238 17.26 -5.09 5.56
N THR A 239 16.31 -6.03 5.51
CA THR A 239 15.22 -6.03 4.55
C THR A 239 14.48 -4.70 4.63
N ASP A 240 14.05 -4.28 5.82
CA ASP A 240 13.39 -3.00 6.06
C ASP A 240 14.17 -1.76 5.51
N GLY A 241 15.50 -1.82 5.50
CA GLY A 241 16.38 -0.83 4.87
C GLY A 241 17.47 -0.28 5.78
N ARG A 242 17.80 -0.96 6.88
CA ARG A 242 18.89 -0.52 7.77
C ARG A 242 20.21 -0.43 6.98
N GLY A 243 20.87 0.71 7.09
CA GLY A 243 22.12 1.01 6.38
C GLY A 243 21.92 1.74 5.04
N SER A 244 20.68 2.08 4.66
CA SER A 244 20.41 2.98 3.53
C SER A 244 20.43 4.45 3.98
N ASP A 245 20.63 5.36 3.04
CA ASP A 245 20.57 6.80 3.29
C ASP A 245 19.13 7.31 3.18
N ASP A 246 18.79 8.31 3.98
CA ASP A 246 17.48 8.95 3.89
C ASP A 246 17.29 9.60 2.52
N ASN A 247 16.09 9.43 1.95
CA ASN A 247 15.67 9.95 0.66
C ASN A 247 16.46 9.44 -0.57
N ALA A 248 17.44 8.56 -0.39
CA ALA A 248 18.27 8.08 -1.50
C ALA A 248 17.63 6.93 -2.30
N ASN A 249 16.57 6.29 -1.77
CA ASN A 249 15.98 5.08 -2.33
C ASN A 249 17.03 3.98 -2.63
N ASN A 250 18.08 3.86 -1.81
CA ASN A 250 19.22 2.96 -2.03
C ASN A 250 19.24 1.71 -1.13
N ARG A 251 18.12 1.42 -0.46
CA ARG A 251 17.87 0.11 0.18
C ARG A 251 17.96 -1.00 -0.87
N TYR A 252 18.52 -2.17 -0.52
CA TYR A 252 18.82 -3.21 -1.53
C TYR A 252 17.59 -3.65 -2.34
N ARG A 253 16.39 -3.61 -1.74
CA ARG A 253 15.14 -3.91 -2.44
C ARG A 253 14.83 -2.92 -3.56
N CYS A 254 15.16 -1.63 -3.39
CA CYS A 254 15.03 -0.63 -4.45
C CYS A 254 16.05 -0.88 -5.57
N LEU A 255 17.28 -1.26 -5.21
CA LEU A 255 18.30 -1.61 -6.21
C LEU A 255 17.96 -2.88 -7.00
N LEU A 256 17.33 -3.86 -6.37
CA LEU A 256 16.89 -5.10 -7.02
C LEU A 256 15.87 -4.86 -8.14
N ILE A 257 15.06 -3.81 -8.03
CA ILE A 257 14.00 -3.45 -8.99
C ILE A 257 14.40 -2.30 -9.91
N ALA A 258 15.62 -1.77 -9.79
CA ALA A 258 16.10 -0.69 -10.62
C ALA A 258 16.38 -1.19 -12.06
N PRO A 259 16.13 -0.39 -13.10
CA PRO A 259 16.53 -0.71 -14.45
C PRO A 259 18.06 -0.74 -14.55
N PHE A 260 18.57 -1.73 -15.29
CA PHE A 260 19.99 -1.84 -15.65
C PHE A 260 20.39 -0.85 -16.74
#